data_AF-A0A5J1FI57-F1
#
_entry.id   AF-A0A5J1FI57-F1
#
_cell.length_a   1.000
_cell.length_b   1.000
_cell.length_c   1.000
_cell.angle_alpha   90.00
_cell.angle_beta   90.00
_cell.angle_gamma   90.00
#
_symmetry.space_group_name_H-M   'P 1'
#
loop_
_entity.id
_entity.type
_entity.pdbx_description
1 polymer ?
#
loop_
_entity_poly.entity_id
_entity_poly.type
_entity_poly.pdbx_seq_one_letter_code
_entity_poly.pdbx_strand_id
1 'polypeptide(L)'
;MEKSKILILTPRFPYPVVGGDRLRIYRICKELSKYYTLDLLSLCDSIEDLNFIVKNDHVFDKIFRIYHPKIKSYFNVLKALPGRKPLQIAYYKNTEFENKLNEIIGNYDLTLSHLIRVGDYTLNKPGLHILEMTDAISLNYSRIKKEAPKNSLKSIIYSIEQERLLKYEKEVYGRYSLISLISEVDKKFLFGNRNDNI
;
A
#
# COMPACT_ATOMS: atom_id res chain seq x y z
N MET A 1 -21.28 -16.14 -16.58
CA MET A 1 -21.13 -14.70 -16.28
C MET A 1 -19.65 -14.37 -16.31
N GLU A 2 -19.26 -13.25 -16.94
CA GLU A 2 -17.88 -12.78 -16.88
C GLU A 2 -17.54 -12.43 -15.42
N LYS A 3 -16.40 -12.89 -14.92
CA LYS A 3 -15.95 -12.55 -13.56
C LYS A 3 -15.61 -11.06 -13.49
N SER A 4 -16.00 -10.38 -12.41
CA SER A 4 -15.54 -9.02 -12.16
C SER A 4 -14.01 -8.96 -12.05
N LYS A 5 -13.42 -7.85 -12.49
CA LYS A 5 -11.98 -7.65 -12.60
C LYS A 5 -11.49 -6.70 -11.52
N ILE A 6 -10.47 -7.13 -10.77
CA ILE A 6 -9.84 -6.34 -9.70
C ILE A 6 -8.39 -6.04 -10.08
N LEU A 7 -8.00 -4.77 -10.04
CA LEU A 7 -6.60 -4.37 -10.13
C LEU A 7 -5.98 -4.32 -8.74
N ILE A 8 -4.96 -5.14 -8.51
CA ILE A 8 -4.20 -5.17 -7.25
C ILE A 8 -2.98 -4.27 -7.39
N LEU A 9 -2.80 -3.34 -6.44
CA LEU A 9 -1.66 -2.42 -6.40
C LEU A 9 -0.76 -2.81 -5.23
N THR A 10 0.52 -3.06 -5.50
CA THR A 10 1.49 -3.43 -4.45
C THR A 10 2.73 -2.54 -4.43
N PRO A 11 3.20 -2.13 -3.24
CA PRO A 11 4.43 -1.33 -3.09
C PRO A 11 5.69 -2.14 -3.40
N ARG A 12 5.58 -3.48 -3.40
CA ARG A 12 6.67 -4.41 -3.70
C ARG A 12 6.09 -5.60 -4.45
N PHE A 13 6.89 -6.14 -5.35
CA PHE A 13 6.51 -7.34 -6.07
C PHE A 13 6.28 -8.50 -5.09
N PRO A 14 5.09 -9.16 -5.11
CA PRO A 14 4.73 -10.15 -4.09
C PRO A 14 5.46 -11.48 -4.26
N TYR A 15 6.26 -11.65 -5.32
CA TYR A 15 7.03 -12.86 -5.59
C TYR A 15 8.55 -12.62 -5.44
N PRO A 16 9.33 -13.65 -5.06
CA PRO A 16 8.83 -14.86 -4.40
C PRO A 16 8.13 -14.50 -3.07
N VAL A 17 7.15 -15.31 -2.66
CA VAL A 17 6.30 -15.05 -1.49
C VAL A 17 7.10 -15.30 -0.21
N VAL A 18 7.99 -14.36 0.09
CA VAL A 18 8.92 -14.39 1.23
C VAL A 18 8.73 -13.10 2.03
N GLY A 19 8.49 -13.23 3.33
CA GLY A 19 8.21 -12.10 4.22
C GLY A 19 6.72 -11.88 4.48
N GLY A 20 6.42 -11.21 5.60
CA GLY A 20 5.05 -11.08 6.11
C GLY A 20 4.13 -10.24 5.22
N ASP A 21 4.62 -9.12 4.68
CA ASP A 21 3.85 -8.22 3.80
C ASP A 21 3.48 -8.93 2.49
N ARG A 22 4.48 -9.53 1.81
CA ARG A 22 4.28 -10.30 0.57
C ARG A 22 3.34 -11.50 0.78
N LEU A 23 3.52 -12.25 1.86
CA LEU A 23 2.66 -13.40 2.19
C LEU A 23 1.20 -13.00 2.41
N ARG A 24 0.96 -11.88 3.09
CA ARG A 24 -0.39 -11.39 3.38
C ARG A 24 -1.13 -11.07 2.10
N ILE A 25 -0.59 -10.18 1.27
CA ILE A 25 -1.28 -9.77 0.05
C ILE A 25 -1.43 -10.94 -0.92
N TYR A 26 -0.45 -11.83 -0.99
CA TYR A 26 -0.54 -13.05 -1.79
C TYR A 26 -1.72 -13.94 -1.35
N ARG A 27 -1.89 -14.19 -0.04
CA ARG A 27 -3.01 -15.00 0.47
C ARG A 27 -4.36 -14.37 0.20
N ILE A 28 -4.47 -13.05 0.34
CA ILE A 28 -5.69 -12.31 -0.02
C ILE A 28 -6.00 -12.51 -1.51
N CYS A 29 -5.01 -12.28 -2.39
CA CYS A 29 -5.19 -12.44 -3.83
C CYS A 29 -5.52 -13.88 -4.22
N LYS A 30 -4.88 -14.87 -3.59
CA LYS A 30 -5.16 -16.29 -3.83
C LYS A 30 -6.59 -16.70 -3.46
N GLU A 31 -7.16 -16.10 -2.43
CA GLU A 31 -8.56 -16.33 -2.08
C GLU A 31 -9.51 -15.58 -3.02
N LEU A 32 -9.19 -14.32 -3.38
CA LEU A 32 -9.98 -13.54 -4.32
C LEU A 32 -10.00 -14.13 -5.74
N SER A 33 -8.90 -14.72 -6.22
CA SER A 33 -8.80 -15.26 -7.59
C SER A 33 -9.76 -16.42 -7.86
N LYS A 34 -10.27 -17.07 -6.80
CA LYS A 34 -11.33 -18.08 -6.92
C LYS A 34 -12.61 -17.48 -7.49
N TYR A 35 -12.91 -16.23 -7.17
CA TYR A 35 -14.16 -15.55 -7.49
C TYR A 35 -14.00 -14.46 -8.57
N TYR A 36 -12.84 -13.82 -8.63
CA TYR A 36 -12.56 -12.66 -9.48
C TYR A 36 -11.39 -12.91 -10.43
N THR A 37 -11.32 -12.14 -11.51
CA THR A 37 -10.10 -12.03 -12.32
C THR A 37 -9.22 -10.94 -11.70
N LEU A 38 -7.96 -11.26 -11.43
CA LEU A 38 -7.03 -10.32 -10.80
C LEU A 38 -5.90 -9.98 -11.76
N ASP A 39 -5.63 -8.68 -11.93
CA ASP A 39 -4.38 -8.20 -12.52
C ASP A 39 -3.56 -7.49 -11.46
N LEU A 40 -2.24 -7.56 -11.57
CA LEU A 40 -1.30 -6.97 -10.63
C LEU A 40 -0.56 -5.79 -11.26
N LEU A 41 -0.52 -4.66 -10.57
CA LEU A 41 0.39 -3.54 -10.84
C LEU A 41 1.31 -3.35 -9.63
N SER A 42 2.60 -3.64 -9.82
CA SER A 42 3.58 -3.64 -8.72
C SER A 42 4.81 -2.79 -9.01
N LEU A 43 5.33 -2.15 -7.97
CA LEU A 43 6.70 -1.65 -7.96
C LEU A 43 7.69 -2.81 -7.74
N CYS A 44 8.83 -2.75 -8.41
CA CYS A 44 9.95 -3.70 -8.31
C CYS A 44 11.21 -2.92 -7.96
N ASP A 45 11.88 -3.24 -6.84
CA ASP A 45 13.05 -2.47 -6.39
C ASP A 45 14.40 -3.02 -6.91
N SER A 46 14.32 -4.10 -7.69
CA SER A 46 15.46 -4.85 -8.22
C SER A 46 15.19 -5.33 -9.65
N ILE A 47 16.27 -5.63 -10.40
CA ILE A 47 16.17 -6.21 -11.75
C ILE A 47 15.66 -7.65 -11.65
N GLU A 48 16.00 -8.34 -10.56
CA GLU A 48 15.53 -9.67 -10.23
C GLU A 48 13.99 -9.70 -10.14
N ASP A 49 13.38 -8.74 -9.44
CA ASP A 49 11.92 -8.62 -9.37
C ASP A 49 11.30 -8.34 -10.76
N LEU A 50 11.95 -7.53 -11.60
CA LEU A 50 11.47 -7.25 -12.96
C LEU A 50 11.48 -8.50 -13.84
N ASN A 51 12.50 -9.34 -13.70
CA ASN A 51 12.70 -10.52 -14.54
C ASN A 51 12.20 -11.82 -13.89
N PHE A 52 11.64 -11.76 -12.69
CA PHE A 52 11.20 -12.94 -11.95
C PHE A 52 10.15 -13.74 -12.73
N ILE A 53 10.38 -15.03 -12.92
CA ILE A 53 9.41 -15.89 -13.60
C ILE A 53 8.42 -16.41 -12.57
N VAL A 54 7.18 -15.91 -12.63
CA VAL A 54 6.09 -16.40 -11.79
C VAL A 54 5.65 -17.75 -12.34
N LYS A 55 5.79 -18.81 -11.54
CA LYS A 55 5.20 -20.11 -11.87
C LYS A 55 3.69 -19.93 -11.90
N ASN A 56 3.03 -20.52 -12.89
CA ASN A 56 1.58 -20.40 -13.04
C ASN A 56 0.86 -20.95 -11.80
N ASP A 57 0.48 -20.04 -10.92
CA ASP A 57 -0.27 -20.30 -9.69
C ASP A 57 -1.72 -19.85 -9.80
N HIS A 58 -2.11 -19.37 -10.99
CA HIS A 58 -3.45 -18.88 -11.33
C HIS A 58 -3.95 -17.76 -10.39
N VAL A 59 -3.05 -16.99 -9.78
CA VAL A 59 -3.44 -15.85 -8.93
C VAL A 59 -3.70 -14.60 -9.74
N PHE A 60 -2.85 -14.31 -10.74
CA PHE A 60 -2.96 -13.12 -11.58
C PHE A 60 -2.99 -13.49 -13.06
N ASP A 61 -3.90 -12.89 -13.82
CA ASP A 61 -3.99 -13.04 -15.27
C ASP A 61 -2.92 -12.20 -15.99
N LYS A 62 -2.74 -10.94 -15.53
CA LYS A 62 -1.67 -10.05 -16.00
C LYS A 62 -0.87 -9.48 -14.84
N ILE A 63 0.42 -9.26 -15.10
CA ILE A 63 1.35 -8.67 -14.15
C ILE A 63 2.09 -7.51 -14.83
N PHE A 64 1.81 -6.29 -14.37
CA PHE A 64 2.50 -5.06 -14.74
C PHE A 64 3.58 -4.74 -13.68
N ARG A 65 4.83 -4.65 -14.12
CA ARG A 65 5.99 -4.40 -13.25
C ARG A 65 6.59 -3.06 -13.58
N ILE A 66 6.76 -2.21 -12.57
CA ILE A 66 7.33 -0.88 -12.70
C ILE A 66 8.61 -0.81 -11.88
N TYR A 67 9.71 -0.48 -12.53
CA TYR A 67 10.98 -0.36 -11.84
C TYR A 67 10.99 0.81 -10.85
N HIS A 68 11.45 0.55 -9.64
CA HIS A 68 11.47 1.51 -8.55
C HIS A 68 12.73 1.34 -7.69
N PRO A 69 13.90 1.77 -8.21
CA PRO A 69 15.17 1.57 -7.51
C PRO A 69 15.21 2.39 -6.22
N LYS A 70 15.88 1.85 -5.19
CA LYS A 70 15.98 2.47 -3.85
C LYS A 70 16.52 3.91 -3.88
N ILE A 71 17.39 4.24 -4.85
CA ILE A 71 17.91 5.60 -5.02
C ILE A 71 16.78 6.62 -5.29
N LYS A 72 15.78 6.23 -6.10
CA LYS A 72 14.56 7.03 -6.36
C LYS A 72 13.76 7.20 -5.08
N SER A 73 13.61 6.12 -4.31
CA SER A 73 12.88 6.14 -3.05
C SER A 73 13.54 7.08 -2.02
N TYR A 74 14.86 7.02 -1.86
CA TYR A 74 15.58 7.93 -0.96
C TYR A 74 15.47 9.38 -1.42
N PHE A 75 15.59 9.64 -2.72
CA PHE A 75 15.40 10.98 -3.27
C PHE A 75 13.98 11.52 -3.03
N ASN A 76 12.96 10.68 -3.18
CA ASN A 76 11.58 11.08 -2.87
C ASN A 76 11.38 11.41 -1.39
N VAL A 77 11.98 10.61 -0.49
CA VAL A 77 11.95 10.86 0.96
C VAL A 77 12.63 12.18 1.29
N LEU A 78 13.83 12.43 0.75
CA LEU A 78 14.57 13.68 0.95
C LEU A 78 13.74 14.90 0.52
N LYS A 79 13.09 14.81 -0.65
CA LYS A 79 12.16 15.85 -1.14
C LYS A 79 10.93 16.04 -0.26
N ALA A 80 10.47 15.00 0.44
CA ALA A 80 9.29 15.04 1.29
C ALA A 80 9.59 15.48 2.73
N LEU A 81 10.87 15.58 3.13
CA LEU A 81 11.26 16.00 4.49
C LEU A 81 10.67 17.36 4.89
N PRO A 82 10.68 18.42 4.05
CA PRO A 82 10.09 19.72 4.43
C PRO A 82 8.55 19.73 4.42
N GLY A 83 7.91 18.72 3.86
CA GLY A 83 6.47 18.68 3.61
C GLY A 83 5.64 18.05 4.73
N ARG A 84 4.38 17.73 4.42
CA ARG A 84 3.46 17.00 5.32
C ARG A 84 3.15 15.57 4.87
N LYS A 85 3.67 15.18 3.70
CA LYS A 85 3.48 13.82 3.14
C LYS A 85 4.19 12.81 4.05
N PRO A 86 3.54 11.70 4.45
CA PRO A 86 4.23 10.60 5.10
C PRO A 86 5.39 10.12 4.24
N LEU A 87 6.56 9.98 4.84
CA LEU A 87 7.78 9.47 4.22
C LEU A 87 7.58 8.04 3.71
N GLN A 88 6.78 7.22 4.39
CA GLN A 88 6.39 5.88 3.92
C GLN A 88 5.69 5.93 2.57
N ILE A 89 4.90 6.96 2.27
CA ILE A 89 4.22 7.06 0.98
C ILE A 89 5.12 7.76 -0.04
N ALA A 90 5.85 8.78 0.37
CA ALA A 90 6.84 9.43 -0.48
C ALA A 90 7.86 8.42 -1.03
N TYR A 91 8.31 7.48 -0.19
CA TYR A 91 9.25 6.41 -0.57
C TYR A 91 8.81 5.70 -1.86
N TYR A 92 7.52 5.37 -2.01
CA TYR A 92 6.99 4.61 -3.14
C TYR A 92 6.46 5.47 -4.29
N LYS A 93 6.67 6.80 -4.26
CA LYS A 93 6.21 7.68 -5.35
C LYS A 93 6.93 7.35 -6.67
N ASN A 94 6.16 7.01 -7.68
CA ASN A 94 6.64 6.65 -9.01
C ASN A 94 5.64 7.10 -10.10
N THR A 95 6.08 8.01 -10.96
CA THR A 95 5.27 8.55 -12.07
C THR A 95 4.93 7.48 -13.12
N GLU A 96 5.82 6.54 -13.40
CA GLU A 96 5.53 5.45 -14.36
C GLU A 96 4.41 4.54 -13.84
N PHE A 97 4.39 4.29 -12.54
CA PHE A 97 3.31 3.54 -11.89
C PHE A 97 2.00 4.32 -11.95
N GLU A 98 2.02 5.63 -11.70
CA GLU A 98 0.84 6.49 -11.82
C GLU A 98 0.29 6.51 -13.24
N ASN A 99 1.18 6.67 -14.23
CA ASN A 99 0.82 6.70 -15.64
C ASN A 99 0.22 5.36 -16.07
N LYS A 100 0.86 4.24 -15.69
CA LYS A 100 0.34 2.92 -16.01
C LYS A 100 -1.01 2.68 -15.35
N LEU A 101 -1.18 3.09 -14.09
CA LEU A 101 -2.47 3.03 -13.41
C LEU A 101 -3.52 3.83 -14.17
N ASN A 102 -3.25 5.08 -14.51
CA ASN A 102 -4.21 5.95 -15.23
C ASN A 102 -4.61 5.36 -16.58
N GLU A 103 -3.69 4.72 -17.29
CA GLU A 103 -3.94 4.04 -18.55
C GLU A 103 -4.92 2.87 -18.40
N ILE A 104 -4.77 2.06 -17.33
CA ILE A 104 -5.48 0.78 -17.24
C ILE A 104 -6.66 0.77 -16.27
N ILE A 105 -6.75 1.71 -15.32
CA ILE A 105 -7.70 1.66 -14.20
C ILE A 105 -9.17 1.59 -14.65
N GLY A 106 -9.52 2.20 -15.78
CA GLY A 106 -10.88 2.17 -16.33
C GLY A 106 -11.35 0.80 -16.83
N ASN A 107 -10.45 -0.20 -16.90
CA ASN A 107 -10.78 -1.56 -17.34
C ASN A 107 -11.17 -2.50 -16.18
N TYR A 108 -11.25 -1.98 -14.94
CA TYR A 108 -11.48 -2.77 -13.74
C TYR A 108 -12.69 -2.25 -12.98
N ASP A 109 -13.42 -3.16 -12.35
CA ASP A 109 -14.58 -2.83 -11.52
C ASP A 109 -14.14 -2.27 -10.15
N LEU A 110 -12.94 -2.65 -9.71
CA LEU A 110 -12.42 -2.36 -8.38
C LEU A 110 -10.88 -2.30 -8.39
N THR A 111 -10.31 -1.50 -7.51
CA THR A 111 -8.88 -1.60 -7.16
C THR A 111 -8.70 -2.01 -5.69
N LEU A 112 -7.65 -2.79 -5.41
CA LEU A 112 -7.20 -3.08 -4.04
C LEU A 112 -5.75 -2.61 -3.87
N SER A 113 -5.56 -1.58 -3.06
CA SER A 113 -4.26 -1.01 -2.73
C SER A 113 -3.69 -1.64 -1.46
N HIS A 114 -2.56 -2.34 -1.57
CA HIS A 114 -1.90 -2.98 -0.43
C HIS A 114 -0.96 -2.02 0.29
N LEU A 115 -1.20 -1.84 1.59
CA LEU A 115 -0.61 -0.85 2.48
C LEU A 115 -0.91 0.59 2.04
N ILE A 116 -0.80 1.53 2.99
CA ILE A 116 -0.90 2.96 2.69
C ILE A 116 0.13 3.44 1.65
N ARG A 117 1.21 2.68 1.47
CA ARG A 117 2.36 2.99 0.61
C ARG A 117 1.99 3.22 -0.85
N VAL A 118 0.93 2.56 -1.33
CA VAL A 118 0.36 2.80 -2.67
C VAL A 118 -1.08 3.33 -2.61
N GLY A 119 -1.61 3.63 -1.43
CA GLY A 119 -2.96 4.17 -1.26
C GLY A 119 -3.14 5.55 -1.91
N ASP A 120 -2.10 6.38 -1.99
CA ASP A 120 -2.26 7.69 -2.62
C ASP A 120 -2.55 7.64 -4.12
N TYR A 121 -2.24 6.53 -4.79
CA TYR A 121 -2.52 6.37 -6.20
C TYR A 121 -4.01 6.29 -6.53
N THR A 122 -4.82 5.79 -5.59
CA THR A 122 -6.27 5.57 -5.79
C THR A 122 -7.15 6.53 -4.97
N LEU A 123 -6.57 7.26 -4.00
CA LEU A 123 -7.30 8.06 -3.01
C LEU A 123 -8.35 9.03 -3.57
N ASN A 124 -8.07 9.66 -4.71
CA ASN A 124 -8.96 10.66 -5.33
C ASN A 124 -9.35 10.26 -6.75
N LYS A 125 -9.26 8.97 -7.09
CA LYS A 125 -9.70 8.46 -8.39
C LYS A 125 -11.19 8.11 -8.33
N PRO A 126 -11.92 8.24 -9.45
CA PRO A 126 -13.29 7.77 -9.53
C PRO A 126 -13.30 6.23 -9.57
N GLY A 127 -14.34 5.64 -8.99
CA GLY A 127 -14.55 4.19 -8.98
C GLY A 127 -14.60 3.62 -7.57
N LEU A 128 -14.62 2.28 -7.51
CA LEU A 128 -14.58 1.55 -6.25
C LEU A 128 -13.13 1.22 -5.90
N HIS A 129 -12.70 1.68 -4.74
CA HIS A 129 -11.33 1.52 -4.28
C HIS A 129 -11.34 0.93 -2.87
N ILE A 130 -10.51 -0.10 -2.65
CA ILE A 130 -10.26 -0.72 -1.35
C ILE A 130 -8.82 -0.43 -0.93
N LEU A 131 -8.63 -0.08 0.35
CA LEU A 131 -7.33 0.07 0.95
C LEU A 131 -7.09 -1.02 1.99
N GLU A 132 -6.18 -1.94 1.71
CA GLU A 132 -5.74 -2.95 2.66
C GLU A 132 -4.56 -2.39 3.46
N MET A 133 -4.79 -1.85 4.65
CA MET A 133 -3.76 -1.16 5.42
C MET A 133 -2.83 -2.11 6.19
N THR A 134 -3.24 -3.35 6.43
CA THR A 134 -2.60 -4.31 7.35
C THR A 134 -2.65 -3.82 8.79
N ASP A 135 -1.81 -2.85 9.14
CA ASP A 135 -1.66 -2.31 10.50
C ASP A 135 -1.81 -0.78 10.52
N ALA A 136 -2.06 -0.21 11.70
CA ALA A 136 -1.90 1.22 11.96
C ALA A 136 -0.41 1.56 12.17
N ILE A 137 0.26 2.07 11.12
CA ILE A 137 1.69 2.37 11.15
C ILE A 137 1.97 3.50 12.16
N SER A 138 1.09 4.49 12.28
CA SER A 138 1.26 5.55 13.28
C SER A 138 1.16 5.02 14.72
N LEU A 139 0.37 3.98 14.99
CA LEU A 139 0.32 3.34 16.31
C LEU A 139 1.66 2.65 16.59
N ASN A 140 2.17 1.88 15.64
CA ASN A 140 3.47 1.21 15.77
C ASN A 140 4.60 2.23 16.00
N TYR A 141 4.59 3.34 15.26
CA TYR A 141 5.59 4.39 15.44
C TYR A 141 5.46 5.10 16.78
N SER A 142 4.24 5.25 17.31
CA SER A 142 4.02 5.81 18.65
C SER A 142 4.61 4.93 19.76
N ARG A 143 4.61 3.60 19.58
CA ARG A 143 5.24 2.63 20.51
C ARG A 143 6.77 2.73 20.44
N ILE A 144 7.33 2.71 19.23
CA ILE A 144 8.78 2.86 19.01
C ILE A 144 9.29 4.19 19.60
N LYS A 145 8.53 5.28 19.44
CA LYS A 145 8.88 6.59 20.01
C LYS A 145 8.98 6.55 21.55
N LYS A 146 8.12 5.79 22.23
CA LYS A 146 8.13 5.66 23.69
C LYS A 146 9.36 4.90 24.20
N GLU A 147 9.86 3.96 23.41
CA GLU A 147 11.02 3.12 23.75
C GLU A 147 12.36 3.75 23.34
N ALA A 148 12.35 4.71 22.40
CA ALA A 148 13.57 5.34 21.90
C ALA A 148 14.22 6.29 22.93
N PRO A 149 15.56 6.36 23.00
CA PRO A 149 16.25 7.37 23.79
C PRO A 149 15.81 8.78 23.39
N LYS A 150 15.48 9.60 24.40
CA LYS A 150 15.08 11.00 24.21
C LYS A 150 16.18 11.74 23.42
N ASN A 151 15.77 12.55 22.44
CA ASN A 151 16.62 13.43 21.63
C ASN A 151 17.59 12.73 20.64
N SER A 152 17.37 11.46 20.31
CA SER A 152 18.07 10.84 19.18
C SER A 152 17.50 11.35 17.84
N LEU A 153 18.33 11.48 16.80
CA LEU A 153 17.88 11.80 15.43
C LEU A 153 16.76 10.84 14.97
N LYS A 154 16.88 9.57 15.37
CA LYS A 154 15.86 8.53 15.20
C LYS A 154 14.53 8.97 15.83
N SER A 155 14.51 9.34 17.10
CA SER A 155 13.29 9.78 17.81
C SER A 155 12.61 11.00 17.17
N ILE A 156 13.38 11.92 16.60
CA ILE A 156 12.87 13.10 15.90
C ILE A 156 12.18 12.69 14.59
N ILE A 157 12.86 11.89 13.77
CA ILE A 157 12.31 11.40 12.50
C ILE A 157 11.02 10.59 12.73
N TYR A 158 11.03 9.68 13.71
CA TYR A 158 9.83 8.90 14.06
C TYR A 158 8.69 9.78 14.58
N SER A 159 8.99 10.86 15.32
CA SER A 159 7.95 11.78 15.80
C SER A 159 7.27 12.50 14.65
N ILE A 160 8.06 13.08 13.75
CA ILE A 160 7.55 13.80 12.58
C ILE A 160 6.75 12.85 11.68
N GLU A 161 7.28 11.65 11.42
CA GLU A 161 6.61 10.68 10.56
C GLU A 161 5.34 10.11 11.21
N GLN A 162 5.33 9.90 12.52
CA GLN A 162 4.16 9.39 13.23
C GLN A 162 2.96 10.34 13.12
N GLU A 163 3.18 11.65 13.27
CA GLU A 163 2.11 12.64 13.13
C GLU A 163 1.57 12.71 11.70
N ARG A 164 2.46 12.66 10.70
CA ARG A 164 2.08 12.63 9.28
C ARG A 164 1.26 11.39 8.94
N LEU A 165 1.73 10.21 9.38
CA LEU A 165 1.03 8.94 9.21
C LEU A 165 -0.34 8.97 9.86
N LEU A 166 -0.44 9.41 11.12
CA LEU A 166 -1.71 9.46 11.84
C LEU A 166 -2.73 10.34 11.11
N LYS A 167 -2.29 11.48 10.60
CA LYS A 167 -3.15 12.36 9.80
C LYS A 167 -3.63 11.65 8.53
N TYR A 168 -2.71 11.03 7.78
CA TYR A 168 -3.04 10.32 6.56
C TYR A 168 -4.00 9.14 6.80
N GLU A 169 -3.67 8.28 7.76
CA GLU A 169 -4.46 7.09 8.11
C GLU A 169 -5.88 7.45 8.58
N LYS A 170 -6.08 8.63 9.15
CA LYS A 170 -7.43 9.15 9.44
C LYS A 170 -8.11 9.79 8.23
N GLU A 171 -7.36 10.43 7.35
CA GLU A 171 -7.87 11.11 6.15
C GLU A 171 -8.40 10.14 5.09
N VAL A 172 -7.89 8.90 5.04
CA VAL A 172 -8.41 7.87 4.13
C VAL A 172 -9.82 7.40 4.49
N TYR A 173 -10.27 7.63 5.73
CA TYR A 173 -11.63 7.29 6.15
C TYR A 173 -12.67 8.02 5.30
N GLY A 174 -13.66 7.28 4.79
CA GLY A 174 -14.70 7.82 3.93
C GLY A 174 -14.25 8.18 2.50
N ARG A 175 -12.97 7.98 2.16
CA ARG A 175 -12.44 8.13 0.78
C ARG A 175 -12.26 6.81 0.06
N TYR A 176 -12.29 5.71 0.80
CA TYR A 176 -12.27 4.35 0.28
C TYR A 176 -13.62 3.68 0.50
N SER A 177 -14.01 2.81 -0.44
CA SER A 177 -15.23 2.00 -0.33
C SER A 177 -15.10 0.95 0.79
N LEU A 178 -13.88 0.49 1.06
CA LEU A 178 -13.55 -0.38 2.19
C LEU A 178 -12.10 -0.15 2.62
N ILE A 179 -11.86 -0.11 3.93
CA ILE A 179 -10.54 -0.11 4.54
C ILE A 179 -10.39 -1.40 5.33
N SER A 180 -9.33 -2.18 5.09
CA SER A 180 -9.07 -3.41 5.83
C SER A 180 -7.89 -3.23 6.78
N LEU A 181 -8.09 -3.57 8.06
CA LEU A 181 -7.08 -3.67 9.12
C LEU A 181 -7.11 -5.08 9.73
N ILE A 182 -5.99 -5.53 10.29
CA ILE A 182 -5.91 -6.87 10.92
C ILE A 182 -6.52 -6.88 12.33
N SER A 183 -6.34 -5.79 13.07
CA SER A 183 -6.56 -5.77 14.52
C SER A 183 -7.62 -4.76 14.91
N GLU A 184 -8.53 -5.18 15.78
CA GLU A 184 -9.49 -4.29 16.46
C GLU A 184 -8.77 -3.18 17.25
N VAL A 185 -7.56 -3.44 17.74
CA VAL A 185 -6.75 -2.41 18.43
C VAL A 185 -6.39 -1.28 17.46
N ASP A 186 -6.01 -1.61 16.24
CA ASP A 186 -5.60 -0.65 15.21
C ASP A 186 -6.82 0.12 14.68
N LYS A 187 -7.92 -0.60 14.43
CA LYS A 187 -9.21 0.00 14.07
C LYS A 187 -9.67 1.00 15.13
N LYS A 188 -9.68 0.59 16.40
CA LYS A 188 -10.10 1.47 17.50
C LYS A 188 -9.18 2.67 17.66
N PHE A 189 -7.87 2.50 17.46
CA PHE A 189 -6.91 3.59 17.52
C PHE A 189 -7.12 4.64 16.41
N LEU A 190 -7.37 4.20 15.17
CA LEU A 190 -7.56 5.11 14.02
C LEU A 190 -8.96 5.70 13.96
N PHE A 191 -9.98 4.86 14.18
CA PHE A 191 -11.38 5.16 13.83
C PHE A 191 -12.36 5.04 15.01
N GLY A 192 -11.90 4.65 16.20
CA GLY A 192 -12.77 4.49 17.37
C GLY A 192 -13.77 3.35 17.21
N ASN A 193 -15.04 3.60 17.54
CA ASN A 193 -16.12 2.60 17.43
C ASN A 193 -16.85 2.65 16.07
N ARG A 194 -16.26 3.29 15.06
CA ARG A 194 -16.84 3.36 13.71
C ARG A 194 -16.73 1.99 13.05
N ASN A 195 -17.83 1.55 12.42
CA ASN A 195 -17.90 0.26 11.73
C ASN A 195 -18.22 0.39 10.24
N ASP A 196 -18.53 1.60 9.76
CA ASP A 196 -18.91 1.80 8.38
C ASP A 196 -17.66 1.72 7.49
N ASN A 197 -17.64 0.75 6.57
CA ASN A 197 -16.59 0.56 5.58
C ASN A 197 -15.17 0.35 6.17
N ILE A 198 -15.07 -0.20 7.40
CA ILE A 198 -13.82 -0.64 8.07
C ILE A 198 -13.94 -2.03 8.68
#